data_AF-A0A7R9CHC1-F1
#
_entry.id   AF-A0A7R9CHC1-F1
#
_cell.length_a   1.000
_cell.length_b   1.000
_cell.length_c   1.000
_cell.angle_alpha   90.00
_cell.angle_beta   90.00
_cell.angle_gamma   90.00
#
_symmetry.space_group_name_H-M   'P 1'
#
loop_
_entity.id
_entity.type
_entity.pdbx_description
1 polymer ?
#
loop_
_entity_poly.entity_id
_entity_poly.type
_entity_poly.pdbx_seq_one_letter_code
_entity_poly.pdbx_strand_id
1 'polypeptide(L)'
;MELLYQLRKASESLQTGKQQYSQREQHMPWRVQVPRGPRLSPGCFYTGASLAGIQIVCGNWDVDLLEGLRGKQPLQEFLSHVQLVTSIAPFIMGAYKYVQELYRKKQSDVLRFLLRIRCWQYRQLTKMHRSPRPSRPDKARRLGYRAKQGYIIYRIRVRRGGRKRPVPKGATYGKPKSHGVNQLKPTRNLQSVAEERVGRRCGGLRVLNSYWVAQDSTYKYFEIILVDPFHKAIRRDPKANWICNSVHKHRELRGKTSAGRKSRGLGKGHRYSQTTGGSRRANWLRRNSLQLRRKR
;
A
#
# COMPACT_ATOMS: atom_id res chain seq x y z
N MET A 1 34.76 15.70 48.90
CA MET A 1 35.68 15.90 47.77
C MET A 1 35.87 14.61 46.94
N GLU A 2 35.94 13.44 47.57
CA GLU A 2 36.00 12.12 46.92
C GLU A 2 34.90 11.83 45.88
N LEU A 3 33.63 12.14 46.18
CA LEU A 3 32.49 11.80 45.31
C LEU A 3 32.44 12.63 44.01
N LEU A 4 32.92 13.87 44.04
CA LEU A 4 32.98 14.72 42.84
C LEU A 4 34.13 14.29 41.91
N TYR A 5 35.23 13.77 42.47
CA TYR A 5 36.33 13.21 41.68
C TYR A 5 35.91 11.93 40.96
N GLN A 6 35.16 11.05 41.65
CA GLN A 6 34.65 9.81 41.05
C GLN A 6 33.62 10.07 39.94
N LEU A 7 32.75 11.06 40.11
CA LEU A 7 31.79 11.46 39.07
C LEU A 7 32.46 12.09 37.84
N ARG A 8 33.56 12.82 38.02
CA ARG A 8 34.33 13.41 36.90
C ARG A 8 35.03 12.32 36.09
N LYS A 9 35.66 11.35 36.76
CA LYS A 9 36.37 10.21 36.13
C LYS A 9 35.43 9.28 35.35
N ALA A 10 34.19 9.12 35.83
CA ALA A 10 33.15 8.37 35.12
C ALA A 10 32.63 9.11 33.86
N SER A 11 32.70 10.45 33.82
CA SER A 11 32.28 11.23 32.65
C SER A 11 33.31 11.21 31.51
N GLU A 12 34.60 11.13 31.83
CA GLU A 12 35.70 11.09 30.86
C GLU A 12 35.84 9.70 30.18
N SER A 13 35.53 8.62 30.90
CA SER A 13 35.50 7.25 30.33
C SER A 13 34.34 7.06 29.32
N LEU A 14 33.22 7.78 29.51
CA LEU A 14 32.09 7.77 28.58
C LEU A 14 32.32 8.58 27.29
N GLN A 15 33.24 9.56 27.31
CA GLN A 15 33.60 10.34 26.11
C GLN A 15 34.63 9.61 25.24
N THR A 16 35.61 8.94 25.86
CA THR A 16 36.61 8.12 25.16
C THR A 16 36.00 6.88 24.48
N GLY A 17 35.00 6.24 25.11
CA GLY A 17 34.27 5.11 24.50
C GLY A 17 33.45 5.48 23.25
N LYS A 18 33.00 6.73 23.12
CA LYS A 18 32.26 7.21 21.93
C LYS A 18 33.16 7.49 20.74
N GLN A 19 34.42 7.90 20.96
CA GLN A 19 35.40 8.07 19.89
C GLN A 19 35.90 6.72 19.33
N GLN A 20 36.07 5.70 20.19
CA GLN A 20 36.46 4.36 19.74
C GLN A 20 35.38 3.65 18.93
N TYR A 21 34.10 3.88 19.22
CA TYR A 21 33.00 3.30 18.43
C TYR A 21 32.85 3.96 17.05
N SER A 22 33.20 5.25 16.93
CA SER A 22 33.14 5.99 15.67
C SER A 22 34.29 5.65 14.69
N GLN A 23 35.44 5.18 15.19
CA GLN A 23 36.58 4.81 14.32
C GLN A 23 36.56 3.33 13.88
N ARG A 24 35.90 2.43 14.62
CA ARG A 24 35.78 1.01 14.23
C ARG A 24 34.82 0.72 13.07
N GLU A 25 33.97 1.66 12.67
CA GLU A 25 33.07 1.47 11.51
C GLU A 25 33.72 1.83 10.15
N GLN A 26 34.93 2.42 10.13
CA GLN A 26 35.55 2.90 8.89
C GLN A 26 36.57 1.94 8.25
N HIS A 27 36.95 0.85 8.93
CA HIS A 27 37.81 -0.19 8.36
C HIS A 27 37.35 -1.59 8.79
N MET A 28 36.41 -2.17 8.03
CA MET A 28 36.25 -3.63 7.98
C MET A 28 35.92 -4.10 6.55
N PRO A 29 36.82 -4.87 5.90
CA PRO A 29 36.53 -5.50 4.63
C PRO A 29 35.70 -6.78 4.87
N TRP A 30 34.37 -6.64 4.95
CA TRP A 30 33.49 -7.81 4.94
C TRP A 30 33.36 -8.38 3.53
N ARG A 31 34.38 -9.13 3.09
CA ARG A 31 34.24 -10.14 2.05
C ARG A 31 33.67 -11.39 2.71
N VAL A 32 32.35 -11.50 2.79
CA VAL A 32 31.70 -12.78 3.09
C VAL A 32 31.92 -13.66 1.87
N GLN A 33 32.87 -14.59 1.95
CA GLN A 33 32.99 -15.70 1.02
C GLN A 33 31.78 -16.60 1.22
N VAL A 34 30.82 -16.52 0.31
CA VAL A 34 29.77 -17.53 0.17
C VAL A 34 30.44 -18.76 -0.46
N PRO A 35 30.39 -19.96 0.14
CA PRO A 35 30.92 -21.16 -0.51
C PRO A 35 30.17 -21.37 -1.82
N ARG A 36 30.93 -21.49 -2.92
CA ARG A 36 30.38 -21.84 -4.23
C ARG A 36 29.91 -23.29 -4.15
N GLY A 37 28.60 -23.51 -4.15
CA GLY A 37 28.04 -24.82 -4.44
C GLY A 37 28.48 -25.30 -5.83
N PRO A 38 28.47 -26.62 -6.09
CA PRO A 38 28.95 -27.19 -7.34
C PRO A 38 28.20 -26.59 -8.53
N ARG A 39 28.98 -26.16 -9.54
CA ARG A 39 28.46 -25.78 -10.86
C ARG A 39 27.99 -27.05 -11.56
N LEU A 40 26.68 -27.17 -11.76
CA LEU A 40 26.13 -28.15 -12.69
C LEU A 40 26.30 -27.62 -14.11
N SER A 41 26.98 -28.41 -14.94
CA SER A 41 27.11 -28.21 -16.38
C SER A 41 25.72 -28.29 -17.06
N PRO A 42 25.48 -27.52 -18.14
CA PRO A 42 24.20 -27.53 -18.83
C PRO A 42 24.13 -28.73 -19.77
N GLY A 43 23.11 -29.56 -19.61
CA GLY A 43 22.75 -30.57 -20.60
C GLY A 43 22.31 -31.89 -19.99
N CYS A 44 21.02 -32.02 -19.72
CA CYS A 44 20.23 -33.17 -20.15
C CYS A 44 18.76 -32.89 -19.89
N PHE A 45 17.98 -32.84 -20.96
CA PHE A 45 16.55 -33.11 -20.92
C PHE A 45 16.36 -34.47 -20.23
N TYR A 46 15.39 -34.62 -19.33
CA TYR A 46 14.44 -35.72 -19.37
C TYR A 46 13.29 -35.46 -18.38
N THR A 47 12.14 -35.92 -18.85
CA THR A 47 10.82 -36.03 -18.27
C THR A 47 10.77 -36.76 -16.93
N GLY A 48 9.83 -36.36 -16.06
CA GLY A 48 9.08 -37.29 -15.21
C GLY A 48 9.74 -37.85 -13.95
N ALA A 49 9.27 -37.40 -12.79
CA ALA A 49 9.18 -38.17 -11.54
C ALA A 49 8.18 -37.43 -10.65
N SER A 50 6.91 -37.82 -10.59
CA SER A 50 6.41 -38.93 -9.76
C SER A 50 6.89 -38.80 -8.32
N LEU A 51 6.09 -38.10 -7.50
CA LEU A 51 6.17 -38.18 -6.05
C LEU A 51 5.54 -39.50 -5.63
N ALA A 52 6.31 -40.24 -4.85
CA ALA A 52 5.98 -41.51 -4.25
C ALA A 52 4.62 -41.47 -3.52
N GLY A 53 3.84 -42.53 -3.76
CA GLY A 53 3.46 -43.44 -2.69
C GLY A 53 2.31 -43.02 -1.78
N ILE A 54 1.09 -43.03 -2.33
CA ILE A 54 -0.07 -43.60 -1.64
C ILE A 54 -0.73 -44.55 -2.64
N GLN A 55 -0.33 -45.82 -2.60
CA GLN A 55 -1.12 -46.91 -3.16
C GLN A 55 -2.38 -47.06 -2.29
N ILE A 56 -3.53 -46.64 -2.82
CA ILE A 56 -4.78 -47.28 -2.43
C ILE A 56 -4.90 -48.49 -3.35
N VAL A 57 -4.82 -49.67 -2.75
CA VAL A 57 -5.11 -50.95 -3.38
C VAL A 57 -6.58 -50.93 -3.81
N CYS A 58 -6.84 -50.63 -5.09
CA CYS A 58 -8.06 -51.09 -5.74
C CYS A 58 -7.80 -52.55 -6.11
N GLY A 59 -8.23 -53.46 -5.24
CA GLY A 59 -8.30 -54.87 -5.58
C GLY A 59 -9.22 -55.05 -6.78
N ASN A 60 -8.71 -55.71 -7.81
CA ASN A 60 -9.51 -56.32 -8.85
C ASN A 60 -10.55 -57.24 -8.19
N TRP A 61 -11.81 -57.03 -8.52
CA TRP A 61 -12.79 -58.11 -8.51
C TRP A 61 -13.38 -58.16 -9.92
N ASP A 62 -13.08 -59.28 -10.56
CA ASP A 62 -13.61 -59.71 -11.84
C ASP A 62 -15.13 -59.57 -11.88
N VAL A 63 -15.59 -59.04 -13.00
CA VAL A 63 -16.97 -59.10 -13.43
C VAL A 63 -17.20 -60.52 -13.94
N ASP A 64 -18.36 -61.09 -13.60
CA ASP A 64 -18.89 -62.40 -14.01
C ASP A 64 -18.64 -63.57 -13.04
N LEU A 65 -19.52 -63.68 -12.03
CA LEU A 65 -20.08 -65.00 -11.65
C LEU A 65 -21.39 -64.86 -10.87
N LEU A 66 -22.43 -65.50 -11.42
CA LEU A 66 -23.62 -66.08 -10.77
C LEU A 66 -24.83 -65.21 -10.40
N GLU A 67 -25.92 -65.63 -11.03
CA GLU A 67 -27.34 -65.42 -10.73
C GLU A 67 -27.71 -65.61 -9.25
N GLY A 68 -28.78 -64.91 -8.85
CA GLY A 68 -29.79 -65.46 -7.95
C GLY A 68 -29.63 -65.12 -6.48
N LEU A 69 -30.33 -64.06 -6.03
CA LEU A 69 -31.37 -64.10 -4.98
C LEU A 69 -31.65 -62.69 -4.41
N ARG A 70 -32.91 -62.26 -4.57
CA ARG A 70 -33.74 -61.46 -3.65
C ARG A 70 -33.10 -60.28 -2.89
N GLY A 71 -33.55 -59.07 -3.26
CA GLY A 71 -34.17 -58.16 -2.28
C GLY A 71 -33.52 -56.79 -2.00
N LYS A 72 -34.32 -55.75 -2.23
CA LYS A 72 -34.35 -54.40 -1.63
C LYS A 72 -33.38 -53.31 -2.13
N GLN A 73 -34.02 -52.22 -2.56
CA GLN A 73 -33.62 -50.84 -2.89
C GLN A 73 -32.56 -50.19 -1.96
N PRO A 74 -31.94 -49.02 -2.28
CA PRO A 74 -31.68 -48.37 -3.57
C PRO A 74 -30.21 -47.88 -3.73
N LEU A 75 -29.61 -48.06 -4.90
CA LEU A 75 -28.26 -47.56 -5.25
C LEU A 75 -28.19 -46.03 -5.53
N GLN A 76 -29.28 -45.29 -5.33
CA GLN A 76 -29.36 -43.85 -5.62
C GLN A 76 -28.95 -42.96 -4.43
N GLU A 77 -28.99 -43.46 -3.19
CA GLU A 77 -28.67 -42.65 -1.99
C GLU A 77 -27.19 -42.71 -1.57
N PHE A 78 -26.45 -43.72 -2.04
CA PHE A 78 -25.05 -43.89 -1.67
C PHE A 78 -24.11 -43.00 -2.50
N LEU A 79 -24.49 -42.67 -3.74
CA LEU A 79 -23.70 -41.83 -4.64
C LEU A 79 -23.86 -40.32 -4.35
N SER A 80 -24.93 -39.90 -3.67
CA SER A 80 -25.11 -38.51 -3.23
C SER A 80 -24.23 -38.14 -2.01
N HIS A 81 -23.90 -39.13 -1.16
CA HIS A 81 -23.03 -38.91 0.01
C HIS A 81 -21.54 -38.87 -0.34
N VAL A 82 -21.09 -39.59 -1.37
CA VAL A 82 -19.67 -39.62 -1.76
C VAL A 82 -19.26 -38.37 -2.56
N GLN A 83 -20.20 -37.67 -3.20
CA GLN A 83 -19.94 -36.37 -3.85
C GLN A 83 -19.97 -35.17 -2.90
N LEU A 84 -20.45 -35.31 -1.66
CA LEU A 84 -20.53 -34.20 -0.71
C LEU A 84 -19.27 -34.04 0.15
N VAL A 85 -18.48 -35.09 0.32
CA VAL A 85 -17.30 -35.09 1.21
C VAL A 85 -16.01 -34.61 0.53
N THR A 86 -15.97 -34.56 -0.81
CA THR A 86 -14.78 -34.12 -1.57
C THR A 86 -14.72 -32.61 -1.86
N SER A 87 -15.66 -31.81 -1.34
CA SER A 87 -15.70 -30.35 -1.56
C SER A 87 -15.27 -29.47 -0.37
N ILE A 88 -14.93 -30.08 0.78
CA ILE A 88 -14.42 -29.35 1.95
C ILE A 88 -12.89 -29.48 1.99
N ALA A 89 -12.22 -29.07 0.91
CA ALA A 89 -10.85 -28.61 1.08
C ALA A 89 -10.95 -27.38 2.00
N PRO A 90 -10.35 -27.38 3.22
CA PRO A 90 -10.30 -26.16 4.01
C PRO A 90 -9.65 -25.11 3.12
N PHE A 91 -10.40 -24.09 2.73
CA PHE A 91 -9.85 -22.95 2.00
C PHE A 91 -8.76 -22.36 2.91
N ILE A 92 -7.49 -22.74 2.68
CA ILE A 92 -6.35 -22.22 3.43
C ILE A 92 -6.19 -20.76 2.98
N MET A 93 -6.92 -19.87 3.66
CA MET A 93 -6.90 -18.45 3.35
C MET A 93 -5.50 -17.90 3.66
N GLY A 94 -4.89 -17.17 2.71
CA GLY A 94 -3.59 -16.56 2.96
C GLY A 94 -3.64 -15.52 4.08
N ALA A 95 -2.57 -15.39 4.87
CA ALA A 95 -2.47 -14.49 6.04
C ALA A 95 -2.98 -13.04 5.79
N TYR A 96 -2.73 -12.49 4.60
CA TYR A 96 -3.19 -11.13 4.25
C TYR A 96 -4.73 -10.98 4.22
N LYS A 97 -5.46 -12.06 3.95
CA LYS A 97 -6.92 -12.09 3.95
C LYS A 97 -7.44 -11.89 5.37
N TYR A 98 -6.91 -12.59 6.36
CA TYR A 98 -7.26 -12.39 7.78
C TYR A 98 -6.99 -10.96 8.26
N VAL A 99 -5.82 -10.41 7.93
CA VAL A 99 -5.48 -9.01 8.26
C VAL A 99 -6.49 -8.05 7.62
N GLN A 100 -6.88 -8.30 6.36
CA GLN A 100 -7.88 -7.49 5.69
C GLN A 100 -9.25 -7.57 6.39
N GLU A 101 -9.71 -8.75 6.79
CA GLU A 101 -10.98 -8.92 7.50
C GLU A 101 -10.96 -8.22 8.87
N LEU A 102 -9.84 -8.28 9.60
CA LEU A 102 -9.64 -7.52 10.83
C LEU A 102 -9.86 -6.02 10.57
N TYR A 103 -9.18 -5.44 9.58
CA TYR A 103 -9.33 -4.01 9.24
C TYR A 103 -10.68 -3.63 8.62
N ARG A 104 -11.53 -4.58 8.23
CA ARG A 104 -12.92 -4.29 7.87
C ARG A 104 -13.72 -3.98 9.15
N LYS A 105 -13.56 -4.78 10.21
CA LYS A 105 -14.20 -4.62 11.52
C LYS A 105 -13.47 -3.62 12.44
N LYS A 106 -13.38 -2.34 12.05
CA LYS A 106 -12.63 -1.30 12.80
C LYS A 106 -13.23 -0.92 14.17
N GLN A 107 -14.46 -1.34 14.44
CA GLN A 107 -15.14 -1.11 15.71
C GLN A 107 -14.88 -2.21 16.73
N SER A 108 -14.16 -3.29 16.38
CA SER A 108 -13.76 -4.29 17.36
C SER A 108 -12.83 -3.68 18.41
N ASP A 109 -12.88 -4.22 19.64
CA ASP A 109 -12.11 -3.68 20.75
C ASP A 109 -10.60 -3.76 20.51
N VAL A 110 -10.14 -4.84 19.87
CA VAL A 110 -8.75 -5.02 19.43
C VAL A 110 -8.30 -3.87 18.53
N LEU A 111 -9.07 -3.53 17.48
CA LEU A 111 -8.66 -2.46 16.57
C LEU A 111 -8.83 -1.07 17.17
N ARG A 112 -9.86 -0.84 17.99
CA ARG A 112 -10.03 0.43 18.71
C ARG A 112 -8.83 0.68 19.62
N PHE A 113 -8.41 -0.33 20.39
CA PHE A 113 -7.24 -0.27 21.24
C PHE A 113 -5.97 0.03 20.45
N LEU A 114 -5.70 -0.74 19.38
CA LEU A 114 -4.52 -0.53 18.53
C LEU A 114 -4.49 0.84 17.86
N LEU A 115 -5.65 1.34 17.40
CA LEU A 115 -5.74 2.66 16.78
C LEU A 115 -5.55 3.78 17.81
N ARG A 116 -6.00 3.61 19.05
CA ARG A 116 -5.79 4.56 20.15
C ARG A 116 -4.30 4.70 20.47
N ILE A 117 -3.59 3.59 20.65
CA ILE A 117 -2.14 3.58 20.91
C ILE A 117 -1.37 4.20 19.74
N ARG A 118 -1.70 3.82 18.50
CA ARG A 118 -1.05 4.41 17.30
C ARG A 118 -1.27 5.90 17.19
N CYS A 119 -2.50 6.37 17.43
CA CYS A 119 -2.79 7.81 17.43
C CYS A 119 -1.95 8.54 18.47
N TRP A 120 -1.81 7.99 19.68
CA TRP A 120 -0.96 8.56 20.72
C TRP A 120 0.50 8.62 20.27
N GLN A 121 1.07 7.53 19.76
CA GLN A 121 2.45 7.49 19.26
C GLN A 121 2.68 8.53 18.15
N TYR A 122 1.76 8.64 17.18
CA TYR A 122 1.92 9.55 16.04
C TYR A 122 1.73 11.03 16.39
N ARG A 123 1.14 11.35 17.56
CA ARG A 123 1.08 12.73 18.05
C ARG A 123 2.44 13.23 18.50
N GLN A 124 3.23 12.35 19.14
CA GLN A 124 4.58 12.67 19.63
C GLN A 124 5.59 12.85 18.50
N LEU A 125 5.41 12.09 17.40
CA LEU A 125 6.28 12.20 16.25
C LEU A 125 6.06 13.50 15.46
N THR A 126 7.08 13.89 14.70
CA THR A 126 7.00 15.08 13.83
C THR A 126 5.90 14.94 12.79
N LYS A 127 5.41 16.08 12.29
CA LYS A 127 4.30 16.16 11.32
C LYS A 127 4.50 15.23 10.11
N MET A 128 5.74 15.05 9.68
CA MET A 128 6.12 14.19 8.58
C MET A 128 7.43 13.49 8.92
N HIS A 129 7.40 12.17 9.02
CA HIS A 129 8.57 11.34 9.34
C HIS A 129 8.58 10.08 8.47
N ARG A 130 9.78 9.52 8.27
CA ARG A 130 9.95 8.25 7.57
C ARG A 130 9.52 7.11 8.48
N SER A 131 8.74 6.17 7.95
CA SER A 131 8.44 4.91 8.63
C SER A 131 9.33 3.81 8.06
N PRO A 132 9.99 3.00 8.91
CA PRO A 132 10.83 1.91 8.42
C PRO A 132 10.01 0.78 7.77
N ARG A 133 8.80 0.53 8.27
CA ARG A 133 7.89 -0.52 7.77
C ARG A 133 6.45 0.00 7.64
N PRO A 134 5.63 -0.57 6.74
CA PRO A 134 4.21 -0.21 6.66
C PRO A 134 3.49 -0.65 7.93
N SER A 135 2.66 0.20 8.53
CA SER A 135 1.77 -0.22 9.61
C SER A 135 0.69 -1.20 9.15
N ARG A 136 0.41 -1.20 7.85
CA ARG A 136 -0.57 -2.05 7.18
C ARG A 136 0.02 -2.71 5.93
N PRO A 137 0.75 -3.83 6.08
CA PRO A 137 1.38 -4.51 4.94
C PRO A 137 0.33 -5.04 3.94
N ASP A 138 -0.85 -5.46 4.41
CA ASP A 138 -1.99 -5.87 3.58
C ASP A 138 -2.40 -4.78 2.56
N LYS A 139 -2.60 -3.56 3.07
CA LYS A 139 -3.09 -2.44 2.29
C LYS A 139 -1.98 -1.87 1.40
N ALA A 140 -0.76 -1.80 1.92
CA ALA A 140 0.39 -1.33 1.16
C ALA A 140 0.64 -2.22 -0.07
N ARG A 141 0.61 -3.56 0.09
CA ARG A 141 0.81 -4.50 -1.03
C ARG A 141 -0.23 -4.33 -2.12
N ARG A 142 -1.51 -4.15 -1.77
CA ARG A 142 -2.58 -3.89 -2.75
C ARG A 142 -2.35 -2.62 -3.57
N LEU A 143 -1.69 -1.62 -2.97
CA LEU A 143 -1.41 -0.34 -3.60
C LEU A 143 -0.10 -0.31 -4.38
N GLY A 144 0.62 -1.45 -4.46
CA GLY A 144 1.83 -1.62 -5.24
C GLY A 144 3.14 -1.55 -4.45
N TYR A 145 3.10 -1.52 -3.12
CA TYR A 145 4.31 -1.64 -2.30
C TYR A 145 4.92 -3.04 -2.43
N ARG A 146 6.25 -3.08 -2.57
CA ARG A 146 7.05 -4.30 -2.49
C ARG A 146 8.18 -4.09 -1.49
N ALA A 147 8.48 -5.12 -0.70
CA ALA A 147 9.58 -5.09 0.27
C ALA A 147 10.92 -5.32 -0.45
N LYS A 148 11.35 -4.32 -1.21
CA LYS A 148 12.65 -4.28 -1.88
C LYS A 148 13.22 -2.87 -1.77
N GLN A 149 14.53 -2.73 -1.98
CA GLN A 149 15.19 -1.43 -1.94
C GLN A 149 14.58 -0.46 -2.98
N GLY A 150 14.56 0.83 -2.65
CA GLY A 150 13.95 1.89 -3.46
C GLY A 150 12.47 2.16 -3.18
N TYR A 151 11.78 1.32 -2.38
CA TYR A 151 10.48 1.65 -1.80
C TYR A 151 10.65 2.29 -0.43
N ILE A 152 9.99 3.42 -0.21
CA ILE A 152 10.07 4.19 1.03
C ILE A 152 8.65 4.53 1.49
N ILE A 153 8.43 4.53 2.81
CA ILE A 153 7.14 4.92 3.39
C ILE A 153 7.34 6.14 4.25
N TYR A 154 6.51 7.16 4.01
CA TYR A 154 6.40 8.32 4.89
C TYR A 154 5.05 8.33 5.59
N ARG A 155 5.07 8.68 6.86
CA ARG A 155 3.86 9.01 7.63
C ARG A 155 3.70 10.52 7.67
N ILE A 156 2.47 10.96 7.47
CA ILE A 156 2.11 12.38 7.57
C ILE A 156 0.77 12.56 8.28
N ARG A 157 0.70 13.62 9.09
CA ARG A 157 -0.55 14.09 9.68
C ARG A 157 -1.11 15.31 8.95
N VAL A 158 -2.42 15.32 8.73
CA VAL A 158 -3.16 16.43 8.10
C VAL A 158 -4.32 16.85 9.00
N ARG A 159 -4.47 18.17 9.23
CA ARG A 159 -5.58 18.72 10.01
C ARG A 159 -6.92 18.42 9.33
N ARG A 160 -7.88 17.95 10.14
CA ARG A 160 -9.27 17.69 9.74
C ARG A 160 -10.03 19.00 9.51
N GLY A 161 -11.30 18.87 9.11
CA GLY A 161 -12.22 20.00 8.95
C GLY A 161 -12.19 20.67 7.58
N GLY A 162 -12.94 21.78 7.48
CA GLY A 162 -12.91 22.70 6.34
C GLY A 162 -11.65 23.56 6.34
N ARG A 163 -11.59 24.55 5.45
CA ARG A 163 -10.54 25.57 5.47
C ARG A 163 -11.23 26.92 5.33
N LYS A 164 -10.95 27.82 6.26
CA LYS A 164 -11.44 29.20 6.23
C LYS A 164 -10.91 29.89 4.96
N ARG A 165 -11.74 30.71 4.31
CA ARG A 165 -11.25 31.61 3.26
C ARG A 165 -10.19 32.56 3.85
N PRO A 166 -9.00 32.71 3.22
CA PRO A 166 -7.99 33.64 3.70
C PRO A 166 -8.40 35.07 3.35
N VAL A 167 -9.23 35.70 4.20
CA VAL A 167 -9.66 37.09 4.08
C VAL A 167 -9.45 37.82 5.41
N PRO A 168 -8.93 39.06 5.40
CA PRO A 168 -8.82 39.86 6.61
C PRO A 168 -10.23 40.17 7.15
N LYS A 169 -10.44 39.98 8.46
CA LYS A 169 -11.73 40.24 9.16
C LYS A 169 -12.99 39.57 8.57
N GLY A 170 -12.86 38.67 7.59
CA GLY A 170 -14.01 38.10 6.88
C GLY A 170 -14.52 38.95 5.70
N ALA A 171 -13.91 40.10 5.43
CA ALA A 171 -14.34 41.00 4.36
C ALA A 171 -13.85 40.49 3.00
N THR A 172 -14.81 40.12 2.13
CA THR A 172 -14.51 39.58 0.79
C THR A 172 -14.65 40.63 -0.32
N TYR A 173 -15.41 41.70 -0.09
CA TYR A 173 -15.72 42.78 -1.04
C TYR A 173 -16.23 42.25 -2.39
N GLY A 174 -17.55 42.06 -2.52
CA GLY A 174 -18.16 41.51 -3.72
C GLY A 174 -19.65 41.23 -3.57
N LYS A 175 -20.23 40.51 -4.53
CA LYS A 175 -21.65 40.14 -4.50
C LYS A 175 -21.96 39.23 -3.29
N PRO A 176 -23.19 39.28 -2.73
CA PRO A 176 -23.59 38.49 -1.57
C PRO A 176 -23.23 37.00 -1.62
N LYS A 177 -23.37 36.37 -2.81
CA LYS A 177 -23.01 34.96 -3.06
C LYS A 177 -21.56 34.58 -2.70
N SER A 178 -20.65 35.55 -2.65
CA SER A 178 -19.20 35.31 -2.47
C SER A 178 -18.72 35.55 -1.04
N HIS A 179 -19.56 36.05 -0.13
CA HIS A 179 -19.20 36.36 1.26
C HIS A 179 -19.02 35.15 2.19
N GLY A 180 -19.24 33.92 1.73
CA GLY A 180 -19.04 32.72 2.55
C GLY A 180 -17.58 32.53 2.98
N VAL A 181 -17.32 32.46 4.30
CA VAL A 181 -15.95 32.34 4.86
C VAL A 181 -15.70 31.00 5.57
N ASN A 182 -16.61 30.56 6.46
CA ASN A 182 -16.33 29.49 7.43
C ASN A 182 -16.67 28.07 6.92
N GLN A 183 -17.81 27.91 6.24
CA GLN A 183 -18.35 26.58 5.90
C GLN A 183 -17.82 26.00 4.58
N LEU A 184 -16.80 26.63 3.99
CA LEU A 184 -16.19 26.20 2.74
C LEU A 184 -15.49 24.84 2.87
N LYS A 185 -15.71 23.97 1.88
CA LYS A 185 -15.09 22.64 1.81
C LYS A 185 -14.02 22.63 0.71
N PRO A 186 -12.81 22.10 0.96
CA PRO A 186 -11.80 21.99 -0.07
C PRO A 186 -12.25 21.01 -1.16
N THR A 187 -11.97 21.34 -2.42
CA THR A 187 -12.25 20.46 -3.57
C THR A 187 -11.45 19.16 -3.53
N ARG A 188 -10.22 19.23 -3.02
CA ARG A 188 -9.31 18.08 -2.89
C ARG A 188 -9.51 17.38 -1.55
N ASN A 189 -9.41 16.04 -1.57
CA ASN A 189 -9.49 15.25 -0.34
C ASN A 189 -8.23 15.42 0.53
N LEU A 190 -8.35 15.15 1.83
CA LEU A 190 -7.25 15.25 2.79
C LEU A 190 -6.07 14.35 2.45
N GLN A 191 -6.34 13.20 1.81
CA GLN A 191 -5.34 12.23 1.40
C GLN A 191 -4.46 12.77 0.25
N SER A 192 -5.04 13.44 -0.74
CA SER A 192 -4.29 14.09 -1.82
C SER A 192 -3.46 15.26 -1.30
N VAL A 193 -3.98 16.02 -0.32
CA VAL A 193 -3.20 17.06 0.36
C VAL A 193 -2.02 16.45 1.13
N ALA A 194 -2.19 15.25 1.68
CA ALA A 194 -1.11 14.51 2.35
C ALA A 194 0.00 14.14 1.35
N GLU A 195 -0.38 13.56 0.20
CA GLU A 195 0.53 13.20 -0.88
C GLU A 195 1.32 14.40 -1.40
N GLU A 196 0.66 15.53 -1.64
CA GLU A 196 1.30 16.77 -2.09
C GLU A 196 2.34 17.30 -1.08
N ARG A 197 2.02 17.28 0.21
CA ARG A 197 2.97 17.73 1.25
C ARG A 197 4.23 16.88 1.29
N VAL A 198 4.10 15.56 1.13
CA VAL A 198 5.25 14.65 1.09
C VAL A 198 6.00 14.80 -0.24
N GLY A 199 5.30 14.88 -1.38
CA GLY A 199 5.92 15.04 -2.69
C GLY A 199 6.72 16.33 -2.82
N ARG A 200 6.27 17.43 -2.20
CA ARG A 200 7.03 18.69 -2.14
C ARG A 200 8.29 18.57 -1.28
N ARG A 201 8.22 17.89 -0.14
CA ARG A 201 9.40 17.73 0.74
C ARG A 201 10.39 16.69 0.22
N CYS A 202 9.90 15.65 -0.46
CA CYS A 202 10.71 14.57 -1.04
C CYS A 202 10.76 14.71 -2.57
N GLY A 203 11.28 15.83 -3.08
CA GLY A 203 11.23 16.17 -4.51
C GLY A 203 11.92 15.17 -5.45
N GLY A 204 12.98 14.49 -4.98
CA GLY A 204 13.68 13.44 -5.73
C GLY A 204 12.90 12.13 -5.86
N LEU A 205 11.96 11.88 -4.94
CA LEU A 205 11.17 10.65 -4.92
C LEU A 205 9.87 10.81 -5.71
N ARG A 206 9.24 9.69 -6.06
CA ARG A 206 7.95 9.64 -6.76
C ARG A 206 6.89 9.05 -5.86
N VAL A 207 5.78 9.78 -5.69
CA VAL A 207 4.60 9.25 -5.00
C VAL A 207 3.95 8.17 -5.84
N LEU A 208 3.81 6.96 -5.28
CA LEU A 208 3.08 5.86 -5.91
C LEU A 208 1.60 5.91 -5.53
N ASN A 209 1.32 5.81 -4.24
CA ASN A 209 -0.03 5.80 -3.66
C ASN A 209 0.04 6.12 -2.17
N SER A 210 -1.13 6.24 -1.53
CA SER A 210 -1.25 6.45 -0.09
C SER A 210 -2.42 5.67 0.50
N TYR A 211 -2.43 5.51 1.82
CA TYR A 211 -3.56 4.91 2.55
C TYR A 211 -3.72 5.49 3.95
N TRP A 212 -4.94 5.38 4.47
CA TRP A 212 -5.30 5.78 5.83
C TRP A 212 -4.77 4.77 6.85
N VAL A 213 -4.20 5.29 7.94
CA VAL A 213 -3.67 4.48 9.04
C VAL A 213 -4.47 4.68 10.32
N ALA A 214 -4.67 5.94 10.71
CA ALA A 214 -5.35 6.29 11.95
C ALA A 214 -6.01 7.66 11.84
N GLN A 215 -6.96 7.96 12.72
CA GLN A 215 -7.55 9.29 12.82
C GLN A 215 -7.87 9.63 14.27
N ASP A 216 -7.81 10.92 14.52
CA ASP A 216 -8.09 11.56 15.79
C ASP A 216 -9.04 12.74 15.55
N SER A 217 -9.61 13.38 16.56
CA SER A 217 -10.52 14.53 16.43
C SER A 217 -9.92 15.65 15.56
N THR A 218 -8.65 16.01 15.79
CA THR A 218 -7.96 17.11 15.11
C THR A 218 -7.24 16.69 13.82
N TYR A 219 -6.71 15.46 13.76
CA TYR A 219 -5.79 15.02 12.69
C TYR A 219 -6.24 13.72 12.02
N LYS A 220 -5.87 13.57 10.73
CA LYS A 220 -5.87 12.29 10.02
C LYS A 220 -4.44 11.91 9.63
N TYR A 221 -4.11 10.64 9.82
CA TYR A 221 -2.79 10.09 9.55
C TYR A 221 -2.83 9.22 8.29
N PHE A 222 -1.88 9.46 7.40
CA PHE A 222 -1.72 8.73 6.15
C PHE A 222 -0.29 8.19 6.03
N GLU A 223 -0.17 6.99 5.50
CA GLU A 223 1.09 6.44 5.01
C GLU A 223 1.12 6.61 3.49
N ILE A 224 2.22 7.18 2.99
CA ILE A 224 2.45 7.46 1.59
C ILE A 224 3.61 6.59 1.12
N ILE A 225 3.36 5.83 0.07
CA ILE A 225 4.33 4.97 -0.57
C ILE A 225 5.05 5.82 -1.61
N LEU A 226 6.35 5.98 -1.40
CA LEU A 226 7.28 6.63 -2.31
C LEU A 226 8.16 5.57 -2.99
N VAL A 227 8.60 5.92 -4.19
CA VAL A 227 9.56 5.13 -4.98
C VAL A 227 10.71 6.03 -5.38
N ASP A 228 11.93 5.54 -5.23
CA ASP A 228 13.13 6.18 -5.74
C ASP A 228 13.36 5.79 -7.22
N PRO A 229 13.25 6.74 -8.16
CA PRO A 229 13.44 6.46 -9.58
C PRO A 229 14.91 6.25 -9.98
N PHE A 230 15.87 6.65 -9.14
CA PHE A 230 17.31 6.51 -9.42
C PHE A 230 17.87 5.17 -8.94
N HIS A 231 17.16 4.47 -8.06
CA HIS A 231 17.62 3.18 -7.54
C HIS A 231 17.58 2.06 -8.59
N LYS A 232 18.67 1.31 -8.75
CA LYS A 232 18.82 0.25 -9.76
C LYS A 232 17.74 -0.84 -9.62
N ALA A 233 17.34 -1.20 -8.40
CA ALA A 233 16.32 -2.23 -8.15
C ALA A 233 14.89 -1.79 -8.57
N ILE A 234 14.65 -0.49 -8.76
CA ILE A 234 13.41 0.03 -9.32
C ILE A 234 13.51 0.09 -10.85
N ARG A 235 14.61 0.62 -11.38
CA ARG A 235 14.81 0.77 -12.83
C ARG A 235 14.81 -0.56 -13.57
N ARG A 236 15.37 -1.60 -12.98
CA ARG A 236 15.42 -2.96 -13.56
C ARG A 236 14.13 -3.75 -13.41
N ASP A 237 13.19 -3.33 -12.55
CA ASP A 237 11.93 -4.06 -12.35
C ASP A 237 10.89 -3.64 -13.38
N PRO A 238 10.46 -4.55 -14.29
CA PRO A 238 9.47 -4.23 -15.31
C PRO A 238 8.10 -3.84 -14.74
N LYS A 239 7.78 -4.21 -13.49
CA LYS A 239 6.50 -3.86 -12.84
C LYS A 239 6.49 -2.45 -12.27
N ALA A 240 7.66 -1.88 -11.97
CA ALA A 240 7.80 -0.58 -11.30
C ALA A 240 8.45 0.48 -12.19
N ASN A 241 9.24 0.09 -13.20
CA ASN A 241 10.05 0.97 -14.03
C ASN A 241 9.26 2.12 -14.70
N TRP A 242 7.98 1.90 -15.01
CA TRP A 242 7.11 2.91 -15.62
C TRP A 242 7.12 4.22 -14.82
N ILE A 243 7.23 4.18 -13.48
CA ILE A 243 7.23 5.40 -12.65
C ILE A 243 8.50 6.26 -12.83
N CYS A 244 9.58 5.69 -13.36
CA CYS A 244 10.85 6.37 -13.58
C CYS A 244 10.82 7.32 -14.78
N ASN A 245 9.86 7.16 -15.70
CA ASN A 245 9.76 8.02 -16.88
C ASN A 245 9.47 9.48 -16.50
N SER A 246 10.01 10.42 -17.28
CA SER A 246 9.88 11.86 -17.04
C SER A 246 8.43 12.35 -16.99
N VAL A 247 7.52 11.71 -17.73
CA VAL A 247 6.08 12.03 -17.74
C VAL A 247 5.41 11.85 -16.38
N HIS A 248 6.02 11.09 -15.47
CA HIS A 248 5.49 10.78 -14.14
C HIS A 248 6.05 11.64 -12.99
N LYS A 249 6.84 12.67 -13.32
CA LYS A 249 7.27 13.70 -12.36
C LYS A 249 6.08 14.35 -11.65
N HIS A 250 6.16 14.52 -10.33
CA HIS A 250 5.13 15.19 -9.50
C HIS A 250 3.67 14.85 -9.86
N ARG A 251 3.35 13.56 -9.89
CA ARG A 251 2.00 13.08 -10.26
C ARG A 251 0.92 13.45 -9.23
N GLU A 252 1.32 13.60 -7.97
CA GLU A 252 0.51 14.04 -6.85
C GLU A 252 0.01 15.47 -7.03
N LEU A 253 0.88 16.38 -7.51
CA LEU A 253 0.52 17.78 -7.79
C LEU A 253 -0.46 17.90 -8.97
N ARG A 254 -0.35 16.99 -9.94
CA ARG A 254 -1.23 16.93 -11.13
C ARG A 254 -2.51 16.11 -10.90
N GLY A 255 -2.74 15.61 -9.69
CA GLY A 255 -3.91 14.80 -9.36
C GLY A 255 -4.01 13.49 -10.14
N LYS A 256 -2.87 12.87 -10.48
CA LYS A 256 -2.79 11.58 -11.20
C LYS A 256 -2.66 10.37 -10.25
N THR A 257 -2.51 10.59 -8.94
CA THR A 257 -2.60 9.55 -7.91
C THR A 257 -4.05 9.06 -7.74
N SER A 258 -4.25 7.91 -7.10
CA SER A 258 -5.60 7.39 -6.82
C SER A 258 -6.44 8.38 -6.00
N ALA A 259 -5.85 9.00 -4.98
CA ALA A 259 -6.51 10.02 -4.17
C ALA A 259 -6.84 11.29 -4.97
N GLY A 260 -5.90 11.78 -5.79
CA GLY A 260 -6.09 12.96 -6.63
C GLY A 260 -7.16 12.75 -7.71
N ARG A 261 -7.16 11.60 -8.38
CA ARG A 261 -8.13 11.25 -9.43
C ARG A 261 -9.57 11.28 -8.92
N LYS A 262 -9.80 10.87 -7.66
CA LYS A 262 -11.15 10.88 -7.05
C LYS A 262 -11.75 12.29 -6.99
N SER A 263 -10.95 13.31 -6.70
CA SER A 263 -11.43 14.70 -6.65
C SER A 263 -11.78 15.29 -8.02
N ARG A 264 -11.21 14.73 -9.10
CA ARG A 264 -11.46 15.18 -10.47
C ARG A 264 -12.81 14.71 -11.02
N GLY A 265 -13.46 13.76 -10.36
CA GLY A 265 -14.74 13.19 -10.80
C GLY A 265 -14.64 12.51 -12.17
N LEU A 266 -13.55 11.77 -12.43
CA LEU A 266 -13.38 11.01 -13.66
C LEU A 266 -14.14 9.70 -13.58
N GLY A 267 -14.84 9.32 -14.64
CA GLY A 267 -15.58 8.07 -14.73
C GLY A 267 -16.19 7.86 -16.12
N LYS A 268 -16.98 6.81 -16.27
CA LYS A 268 -17.71 6.46 -17.50
C LYS A 268 -19.22 6.51 -17.23
N GLY A 269 -19.99 6.91 -18.25
CA GLY A 269 -21.46 6.99 -18.20
C GLY A 269 -22.02 8.39 -17.97
N HIS A 270 -23.35 8.51 -18.02
CA HIS A 270 -24.11 9.77 -17.96
C HIS A 270 -23.72 10.69 -16.79
N ARG A 271 -23.44 10.13 -15.60
CA ARG A 271 -23.03 10.88 -14.39
C ARG A 271 -21.69 11.62 -14.52
N TYR A 272 -20.88 11.31 -15.53
CA TYR A 272 -19.54 11.87 -15.73
C TYR A 272 -19.43 12.79 -16.96
N SER A 273 -20.57 13.23 -17.50
CA SER A 273 -20.66 14.10 -18.70
C SER A 273 -19.87 15.40 -18.58
N GLN A 274 -19.64 15.90 -17.35
CA GLN A 274 -18.82 17.09 -17.10
C GLN A 274 -17.33 16.89 -17.41
N THR A 275 -16.85 15.65 -17.47
CA THR A 275 -15.43 15.30 -17.66
C THR A 275 -15.12 14.62 -18.99
N THR A 276 -16.08 14.58 -19.93
CA THR A 276 -15.88 14.06 -21.28
C THR A 276 -14.69 14.77 -21.96
N GLY A 277 -13.74 14.02 -22.51
CA GLY A 277 -12.48 14.58 -23.03
C GLY A 277 -11.37 14.74 -21.97
N GLY A 278 -11.55 14.19 -20.76
CA GLY A 278 -10.48 13.94 -19.79
C GLY A 278 -10.39 14.94 -18.62
N SER A 279 -10.95 16.14 -18.74
CA SER A 279 -11.06 17.09 -17.63
C SER A 279 -12.25 18.04 -17.80
N ARG A 280 -12.72 18.64 -16.68
CA ARG A 280 -13.83 19.61 -16.71
C ARG A 280 -13.51 20.83 -17.59
N ARG A 281 -12.29 21.35 -17.50
CA ARG A 281 -11.85 22.49 -18.32
C ARG A 281 -11.76 22.14 -19.80
N ALA A 282 -11.22 20.96 -20.14
CA ALA A 282 -11.15 20.50 -21.53
C ALA A 282 -12.56 20.34 -22.14
N ASN A 283 -13.50 19.78 -21.37
CA ASN A 283 -14.89 19.65 -21.81
C ASN A 283 -15.58 21.00 -21.99
N TRP A 284 -15.35 21.94 -21.05
CA TRP A 284 -15.89 23.30 -21.14
C TRP A 284 -15.35 24.02 -22.38
N LEU A 285 -14.04 23.97 -22.64
CA LEU A 285 -13.44 24.56 -23.83
C LEU A 285 -14.08 23.99 -25.11
N ARG A 286 -14.14 22.67 -25.23
CA ARG A 286 -14.75 22.00 -26.39
C ARG A 286 -16.20 22.43 -26.65
N ARG A 287 -16.99 22.69 -25.61
CA ARG A 287 -18.40 23.09 -25.73
C ARG A 287 -18.61 24.57 -26.01
N ASN A 288 -17.68 25.42 -25.58
CA ASN A 288 -17.78 26.88 -25.74
C ASN A 288 -16.91 27.41 -26.90
N SER A 289 -16.21 26.53 -27.62
CA SER A 289 -15.52 26.86 -28.86
C SER A 289 -16.50 26.77 -30.04
N LEU A 290 -16.72 27.89 -30.71
CA LEU A 290 -17.47 27.93 -31.97
C LEU A 290 -16.67 27.20 -33.07
N GLN A 291 -17.30 26.24 -33.74
CA GLN A 291 -16.67 25.53 -34.86
C GLN A 291 -16.95 26.26 -36.17
N LEU A 292 -15.96 27.00 -36.66
CA LEU A 292 -16.02 27.68 -37.96
C LEU A 292 -15.30 26.82 -39.01
N ARG A 293 -16.07 26.10 -39.82
CA ARG A 293 -15.54 25.34 -40.95
C ARG A 293 -15.33 26.27 -42.16
N ARG A 294 -14.37 25.93 -43.03
CA ARG A 294 -14.05 26.71 -44.24
C ARG A 294 -15.25 26.90 -45.16
N LYS A 295 -16.11 25.88 -45.26
CA LYS A 295 -17.42 25.94 -45.92
C LYS A 295 -18.47 25.66 -44.85
N ARG A 296 -19.55 26.45 -44.83
CA ARG A 296 -20.67 26.31 -43.89
C ARG A 296 -21.75 25.47 -44.53
#